data_AF-A0A7H9DN47-F1
#
_entry.id   AF-A0A7H9DN47-F1
#
_cell.length_a   1.000
_cell.length_b   1.000
_cell.length_c   1.000
_cell.angle_alpha   90.00
_cell.angle_beta   90.00
_cell.angle_gamma   90.00
#
_symmetry.space_group_name_H-M   'P 1'
#
loop_
_entity.id
_entity.type
_entity.pdbx_description
1 polymer ?
#
loop_
_entity_poly.entity_id
_entity_poly.type
_entity_poly.pdbx_seq_one_letter_code
_entity_poly.pdbx_strand_id
1 'polypeptide(L)'
;MIQIETELTGLITKDPTIVNENANKDSDTFATMRDLTAGVISKSYALKHLLPQHVALAHQSGDIHFHDLDYHPFQPLTNCCLIDAEGMLANGFQIGNAQVTSPKSIQTAAAQLVQIIANVSSSQYGGCTIDRIDEVLGVYAQHNVRKHYEVARQFVRSEEIDTYVDARVTQDIFDAIESLEYEVNTLYTSNGQTPFVTFGFGLGTDDMSRKIQQAILKTRIKGLGKDRITAIFPKLVFSIKKGVNFASSDPNYDIKQLALECSMKRMYPDILNYDKTVELLGDFKAPMGCRSFLPAWKNEHNIYENNGRCNLGVVTLNIPRIALESKGDKAQFWSIFDQRMKLLHDALAFRIQRVKEAEPNNAPILYKRGAFKYRLSEHDDVFSLFNKKRATISMGYIGLYEAATVFYGSNWENNPEAKNFTIDILKAMQNYQYAWTEKHDVWFSIYSTPSESLTDRFCRLDYEKFGAIPDITDKGYYQNSFHYDVRKDVTPFEKIDFEQVYPHYASGGYIHYCEYPKLDHNKKALEAVWDYSYDKVSYLGTNIPIDRCYICDYEGDFETTETGYRCPHCGNQDPETVDVVKRTCGYLGNPVQRPTIEGRHKEICARVKHMKVPKS
;
A
#
# COMPACT_ATOMS: atom_id res chain seq x y z
N MET A 1 9.87 15.66 -34.16
CA MET A 1 10.43 15.33 -32.84
C MET A 1 10.33 13.83 -32.65
N ILE A 2 11.42 13.18 -32.25
CA ILE A 2 11.40 11.79 -31.81
C ILE A 2 10.58 11.75 -30.50
N GLN A 3 9.77 10.72 -30.25
CA GLN A 3 8.88 10.63 -29.07
C GLN A 3 9.57 11.00 -27.75
N ILE A 4 10.83 10.57 -27.56
CA ILE A 4 11.65 10.89 -26.39
C ILE A 4 11.92 12.40 -26.24
N GLU A 5 12.10 13.14 -27.34
CA GLU A 5 12.29 14.59 -27.30
C GLU A 5 11.01 15.28 -26.84
N THR A 6 9.84 14.77 -27.27
CA THR A 6 8.54 15.28 -26.81
C THR A 6 8.32 15.02 -25.33
N GLU A 7 8.59 13.81 -24.84
CA GLU A 7 8.44 13.46 -23.42
C GLU A 7 9.42 14.24 -22.52
N LEU A 8 10.67 14.41 -22.95
CA LEU A 8 11.65 15.25 -22.25
C LEU A 8 11.25 16.72 -22.26
N THR A 9 10.73 17.22 -23.39
CA THR A 9 10.21 18.60 -23.46
C THR A 9 9.03 18.76 -22.50
N GLY A 10 8.10 17.80 -22.47
CA GLY A 10 6.96 17.77 -21.55
C GLY A 10 7.39 17.82 -20.09
N LEU A 11 8.44 17.07 -19.72
CA LEU A 11 9.03 17.10 -18.39
C LEU A 11 9.63 18.49 -18.07
N ILE A 12 10.39 19.08 -19.00
CA ILE A 12 10.96 20.43 -18.84
C ILE A 12 9.86 21.51 -18.71
N THR A 13 8.76 21.35 -19.44
CA THR A 13 7.61 22.26 -19.40
C THR A 13 6.58 21.91 -18.32
N LYS A 14 6.84 20.91 -17.48
CA LYS A 14 5.97 20.44 -16.39
C LYS A 14 4.55 20.05 -16.84
N ASP A 15 4.43 19.23 -17.88
CA ASP A 15 3.14 18.65 -18.29
C ASP A 15 2.51 17.86 -17.12
N PRO A 16 1.28 18.21 -16.65
CA PRO A 16 0.62 17.54 -15.53
C PRO A 16 0.45 16.03 -15.69
N THR A 17 0.31 15.54 -16.93
CA THR A 17 0.18 14.09 -17.20
C THR A 17 1.48 13.32 -16.92
N ILE A 18 2.61 14.03 -16.84
CA ILE A 18 3.93 13.50 -16.52
C ILE A 18 4.27 13.80 -15.05
N VAL A 19 4.15 15.06 -14.61
CA VAL A 19 4.62 15.46 -13.27
C VAL A 19 3.67 15.06 -12.14
N ASN A 20 2.38 14.85 -12.42
CA ASN A 20 1.38 14.47 -11.42
C ASN A 20 0.96 12.98 -11.52
N GLU A 21 1.71 12.14 -12.25
CA GLU A 21 1.44 10.69 -12.31
C GLU A 21 1.58 10.02 -10.93
N ASN A 22 2.45 10.57 -10.08
CA ASN A 22 2.65 10.13 -8.70
C ASN A 22 2.57 11.34 -7.75
N ALA A 23 1.49 11.43 -6.97
CA ALA A 23 1.25 12.57 -6.07
C ALA A 23 2.26 12.69 -4.92
N ASN A 24 3.21 11.76 -4.77
CA ASN A 24 4.31 11.88 -3.81
C ASN A 24 5.61 12.41 -4.42
N LYS A 25 5.72 12.64 -5.74
CA LYS A 25 6.94 13.16 -6.39
C LYS A 25 6.87 14.68 -6.51
N ASP A 26 7.77 15.38 -5.81
CA ASP A 26 7.89 16.84 -5.96
C ASP A 26 8.79 17.17 -7.15
N SER A 27 8.17 17.43 -8.31
CA SER A 27 8.85 17.68 -9.58
C SER A 27 9.74 18.93 -9.59
N ASP A 28 9.70 19.78 -8.56
CA ASP A 28 10.55 20.97 -8.49
C ASP A 28 11.93 20.67 -7.88
N THR A 29 12.09 19.52 -7.23
CA THR A 29 13.37 19.15 -6.61
C THR A 29 14.34 18.49 -7.58
N PHE A 30 15.63 18.74 -7.42
CA PHE A 30 16.68 18.11 -8.25
C PHE A 30 16.71 16.59 -8.14
N ALA A 31 16.35 16.02 -6.99
CA ALA A 31 16.32 14.57 -6.81
C ALA A 31 15.22 13.94 -7.67
N THR A 32 14.01 14.48 -7.60
CA THR A 32 12.88 14.03 -8.42
C THR A 32 13.10 14.28 -9.90
N MET A 33 13.66 15.43 -10.31
CA MET A 33 13.95 15.70 -11.73
C MET A 33 14.97 14.74 -12.33
N ARG A 34 15.97 14.29 -11.55
CA ARG A 34 16.91 13.25 -11.99
C ARG A 34 16.20 11.91 -12.20
N ASP A 35 15.32 11.55 -11.28
CA ASP A 35 14.53 10.32 -11.35
C ASP A 35 13.54 10.34 -12.52
N LEU A 36 12.77 11.42 -12.70
CA LEU A 36 11.84 11.57 -13.82
C LEU A 36 12.57 11.53 -15.17
N THR A 37 13.74 12.18 -15.28
CA THR A 37 14.58 12.10 -16.49
C THR A 37 15.01 10.67 -16.78
N ALA A 38 15.50 9.94 -15.77
CA ALA A 38 15.87 8.54 -15.91
C ALA A 38 14.65 7.69 -16.33
N GLY A 39 13.50 7.93 -15.71
CA GLY A 39 12.24 7.24 -16.00
C GLY A 39 11.76 7.42 -17.44
N VAL A 40 11.81 8.64 -17.99
CA VAL A 40 11.48 8.91 -19.40
C VAL A 40 12.37 8.11 -20.35
N ILE A 41 13.68 8.09 -20.09
CA ILE A 41 14.65 7.32 -20.89
C ILE A 41 14.36 5.82 -20.78
N SER A 42 14.21 5.31 -19.57
CA SER A 42 13.94 3.90 -19.30
C SER A 42 12.64 3.42 -19.95
N LYS A 43 11.56 4.21 -19.86
CA LYS A 43 10.26 3.93 -20.47
C LYS A 43 10.35 3.90 -22.00
N SER A 44 10.96 4.92 -22.60
CA SER A 44 11.12 5.00 -24.06
C SER A 44 11.96 3.84 -24.59
N TYR A 45 13.05 3.49 -23.90
CA TYR A 45 13.92 2.38 -24.30
C TYR A 45 13.21 1.03 -24.12
N ALA A 46 12.52 0.84 -23.00
CA ALA A 46 11.80 -0.39 -22.73
C ALA A 46 10.72 -0.70 -23.77
N LEU A 47 9.89 0.29 -24.12
CA LEU A 47 8.83 0.13 -25.11
C LEU A 47 9.35 -0.18 -26.52
N LYS A 48 10.50 0.39 -26.89
CA LYS A 48 11.03 0.29 -28.25
C LYS A 48 11.98 -0.89 -28.46
N HIS A 49 12.70 -1.29 -27.41
CA HIS A 49 13.86 -2.17 -27.55
C HIS A 49 13.87 -3.39 -26.62
N LEU A 50 13.14 -3.38 -25.50
CA LEU A 50 13.19 -4.48 -24.53
C LEU A 50 11.92 -5.32 -24.53
N LEU A 51 10.75 -4.69 -24.42
CA LEU A 51 9.48 -5.40 -24.33
C LEU A 51 9.18 -6.12 -25.65
N PRO A 52 8.55 -7.32 -25.61
CA PRO A 52 7.94 -7.91 -26.78
C PRO A 52 6.98 -6.92 -27.45
N GLN A 53 7.04 -6.80 -28.78
CA GLN A 53 6.32 -5.77 -29.53
C GLN A 53 4.82 -5.74 -29.23
N HIS A 54 4.18 -6.91 -29.13
CA HIS A 54 2.74 -7.00 -28.83
C HIS A 54 2.40 -6.55 -27.39
N VAL A 55 3.31 -6.76 -26.43
CA VAL A 55 3.16 -6.27 -25.05
C VAL A 55 3.31 -4.75 -25.00
N ALA A 56 4.31 -4.20 -25.69
CA ALA A 56 4.52 -2.75 -25.77
C ALA A 56 3.32 -2.04 -26.39
N LEU A 57 2.83 -2.53 -27.53
CA LEU A 57 1.64 -1.99 -28.19
C LEU A 57 0.40 -2.07 -27.30
N ALA A 58 0.20 -3.18 -26.60
CA ALA A 58 -0.94 -3.35 -25.72
C ALA A 58 -0.88 -2.48 -24.45
N HIS A 59 0.32 -2.21 -23.94
CA HIS A 59 0.50 -1.18 -22.90
C HIS A 59 0.08 0.19 -23.45
N GLN A 60 0.58 0.57 -24.63
CA GLN A 60 0.32 1.87 -25.26
C GLN A 60 -1.16 2.09 -25.59
N SER A 61 -1.85 1.06 -26.11
CA SER A 61 -3.29 1.11 -26.43
C SER A 61 -4.21 1.08 -25.20
N GLY A 62 -3.69 0.73 -24.02
CA GLY A 62 -4.50 0.60 -22.81
C GLY A 62 -5.25 -0.73 -22.68
N ASP A 63 -4.87 -1.75 -23.45
CA ASP A 63 -5.38 -3.12 -23.27
C ASP A 63 -4.87 -3.75 -21.96
N ILE A 64 -3.59 -3.48 -21.67
CA ILE A 64 -2.95 -3.80 -20.40
C ILE A 64 -2.18 -2.59 -19.88
N HIS A 65 -1.70 -2.67 -18.64
CA HIS A 65 -0.76 -1.71 -18.08
C HIS A 65 0.38 -2.46 -17.42
N PHE A 66 1.54 -2.41 -18.07
CA PHE A 66 2.82 -2.80 -17.50
C PHE A 66 3.28 -1.74 -16.50
N HIS A 67 3.20 -2.05 -15.19
CA HIS A 67 3.54 -1.09 -14.12
C HIS A 67 5.05 -0.83 -14.02
N ASP A 68 5.40 0.34 -13.48
CA ASP A 68 6.77 0.71 -13.15
C ASP A 68 7.73 0.65 -14.35
N LEU A 69 7.21 1.04 -15.53
CA LEU A 69 7.93 0.96 -16.81
C LEU A 69 9.14 1.92 -16.88
N ASP A 70 9.16 2.91 -16.00
CA ASP A 70 10.25 3.82 -15.69
C ASP A 70 11.43 3.13 -14.96
N TYR A 71 11.21 1.96 -14.35
CA TYR A 71 12.24 1.17 -13.67
C TYR A 71 12.49 -0.19 -14.32
N HIS A 72 11.44 -0.98 -14.50
CA HIS A 72 11.47 -2.34 -15.02
C HIS A 72 10.78 -2.38 -16.39
N PRO A 73 11.37 -2.97 -17.45
CA PRO A 73 12.47 -3.92 -17.48
C PRO A 73 13.85 -3.31 -17.70
N PHE A 74 13.99 -1.98 -17.67
CA PHE A 74 15.28 -1.34 -17.93
C PHE A 74 16.35 -1.85 -16.95
N GLN A 75 16.01 -1.89 -15.66
CA GLN A 75 16.76 -2.60 -14.62
C GLN A 75 15.97 -3.82 -14.13
N PRO A 76 16.65 -4.92 -13.73
CA PRO A 76 15.99 -6.13 -13.23
C PRO A 76 15.55 -5.99 -11.77
N LEU A 77 14.86 -4.89 -11.46
CA LEU A 77 14.37 -4.58 -10.12
C LEU A 77 13.14 -5.44 -9.75
N THR A 78 12.99 -5.69 -8.46
CA THR A 78 11.79 -6.30 -7.87
C THR A 78 10.81 -5.21 -7.40
N ASN A 79 9.59 -5.59 -7.03
CA ASN A 79 8.54 -4.67 -6.62
C ASN A 79 8.60 -4.36 -5.12
N CYS A 80 7.83 -5.12 -4.33
CA CYS A 80 7.61 -4.88 -2.90
C CYS A 80 8.01 -6.10 -2.08
N CYS A 81 8.22 -5.91 -0.77
CA CYS A 81 8.68 -6.98 0.11
C CYS A 81 8.21 -6.82 1.58
N LEU A 82 8.24 -7.93 2.31
CA LEU A 82 8.35 -7.95 3.76
C LEU A 82 9.83 -8.04 4.11
N ILE A 83 10.39 -7.03 4.77
CA ILE A 83 11.80 -7.03 5.14
C ILE A 83 12.03 -8.00 6.31
N ASP A 84 13.06 -8.83 6.25
CA ASP A 84 13.50 -9.64 7.40
C ASP A 84 14.28 -8.81 8.43
N ALA A 85 13.60 -7.80 9.00
CA ALA A 85 14.20 -6.88 9.98
C ALA A 85 14.67 -7.60 11.24
N GLU A 86 13.94 -8.63 11.68
CA GLU A 86 14.34 -9.48 12.80
C GLU A 86 15.71 -10.13 12.53
N GLY A 87 15.84 -10.84 11.42
CA GLY A 87 17.09 -11.52 11.05
C GLY A 87 18.25 -10.55 10.81
N MET A 88 17.98 -9.36 10.23
CA MET A 88 19.00 -8.34 10.01
C MET A 88 19.51 -7.71 11.32
N LEU A 89 18.60 -7.28 12.20
CA LEU A 89 18.97 -6.63 13.46
C LEU A 89 19.60 -7.63 14.45
N ALA A 90 19.18 -8.90 14.44
CA ALA A 90 19.73 -9.91 15.35
C ALA A 90 21.18 -10.29 14.99
N ASN A 91 21.48 -10.42 13.70
CA ASN A 91 22.77 -10.92 13.22
C ASN A 91 23.75 -9.81 12.80
N GLY A 92 23.29 -8.56 12.72
CA GLY A 92 24.04 -7.49 12.08
C GLY A 92 24.05 -7.62 10.55
N PHE A 93 24.50 -6.57 9.88
CA PHE A 93 24.46 -6.45 8.42
C PHE A 93 25.37 -5.33 7.95
N GLN A 94 25.62 -5.23 6.66
CA GLN A 94 26.42 -4.15 6.08
C GLN A 94 25.49 -3.14 5.42
N ILE A 95 25.70 -1.86 5.69
CA ILE A 95 25.08 -0.73 4.97
C ILE A 95 26.19 0.12 4.39
N GLY A 96 26.19 0.29 3.06
CA GLY A 96 27.31 0.94 2.38
C GLY A 96 28.64 0.28 2.76
N ASN A 97 29.55 1.05 3.37
CA ASN A 97 30.86 0.57 3.81
C ASN A 97 30.93 0.19 5.30
N ALA A 98 29.83 0.33 6.05
CA ALA A 98 29.81 0.08 7.49
C ALA A 98 29.24 -1.30 7.81
N GLN A 99 29.98 -2.08 8.60
CA GLN A 99 29.47 -3.31 9.19
C GLN A 99 28.78 -2.97 10.52
N VAL A 100 27.47 -3.18 10.55
CA VAL A 100 26.60 -2.88 11.68
C VAL A 100 26.42 -4.15 12.52
N THR A 101 26.52 -4.02 13.85
CA THR A 101 26.29 -5.10 14.81
C THR A 101 24.89 -5.02 15.41
N SER A 102 24.45 -6.11 16.06
CA SER A 102 23.14 -6.17 16.68
C SER A 102 22.93 -5.05 17.72
N PRO A 103 21.83 -4.28 17.63
CA PRO A 103 21.55 -3.18 18.54
C PRO A 103 21.53 -3.62 20.00
N LYS A 104 21.96 -2.71 20.88
CA LYS A 104 21.92 -2.90 22.35
C LYS A 104 20.97 -1.92 23.04
N SER A 105 20.07 -1.29 22.28
CA SER A 105 18.96 -0.48 22.77
C SER A 105 17.91 -0.31 21.67
N ILE A 106 16.68 0.04 22.06
CA ILE A 106 15.61 0.35 21.10
C ILE A 106 15.95 1.55 20.20
N GLN A 107 16.62 2.58 20.73
CA GLN A 107 17.00 3.76 19.94
C GLN A 107 17.96 3.37 18.80
N THR A 108 18.97 2.54 19.08
CA THR A 108 19.88 2.05 18.04
C THR A 108 19.17 1.14 17.05
N ALA A 109 18.22 0.31 17.51
CA ALA A 109 17.43 -0.55 16.63
C ALA A 109 16.55 0.28 15.67
N ALA A 110 15.86 1.32 16.18
CA ALA A 110 15.06 2.23 15.38
C ALA A 110 15.92 2.96 14.32
N ALA A 111 17.07 3.50 14.71
CA ALA A 111 17.99 4.18 13.79
C ALA A 111 18.56 3.24 12.70
N GLN A 112 18.84 1.98 13.04
CA GLN A 112 19.25 0.98 12.03
C GLN A 112 18.09 0.60 11.12
N LEU A 113 16.87 0.48 11.65
CA LEU A 113 15.67 0.15 10.88
C LEU A 113 15.36 1.21 9.83
N VAL A 114 15.48 2.50 10.18
CA VAL A 114 15.39 3.63 9.22
C VAL A 114 16.34 3.43 8.05
N GLN A 115 17.62 3.11 8.34
CA GLN A 115 18.62 2.92 7.30
C GLN A 115 18.33 1.69 6.43
N ILE A 116 17.82 0.60 7.02
CA ILE A 116 17.36 -0.57 6.26
C ILE A 116 16.25 -0.16 5.30
N ILE A 117 15.22 0.53 5.79
CA ILE A 117 14.07 0.98 5.00
C ILE A 117 14.55 1.84 3.82
N ALA A 118 15.39 2.84 4.07
CA ALA A 118 15.93 3.73 3.03
C ALA A 118 16.68 2.96 1.93
N ASN A 119 17.53 2.01 2.31
CA ASN A 119 18.34 1.23 1.35
C ASN A 119 17.49 0.22 0.58
N VAL A 120 16.53 -0.45 1.24
CA VAL A 120 15.59 -1.36 0.59
C VAL A 120 14.74 -0.60 -0.41
N SER A 121 14.13 0.51 -0.02
CA SER A 121 13.31 1.35 -0.91
C SER A 121 14.10 1.95 -2.07
N SER A 122 15.42 2.09 -1.96
CA SER A 122 16.27 2.54 -3.07
C SER A 122 16.74 1.40 -4.01
N SER A 123 16.49 0.14 -3.63
CA SER A 123 16.93 -1.07 -4.34
C SER A 123 15.77 -1.85 -5.01
N GLN A 124 14.56 -1.32 -4.92
CA GLN A 124 13.33 -1.84 -5.52
C GLN A 124 12.43 -0.63 -5.86
N TYR A 125 11.43 -0.78 -6.72
CA TYR A 125 10.54 0.35 -7.07
C TYR A 125 9.24 0.40 -6.25
N GLY A 126 8.92 -0.67 -5.52
CA GLY A 126 7.70 -0.77 -4.72
C GLY A 126 7.88 -0.47 -3.23
N GLY A 127 6.77 -0.51 -2.50
CA GLY A 127 6.77 -0.31 -1.05
C GLY A 127 7.41 -1.45 -0.26
N CYS A 128 7.88 -1.17 0.95
CA CYS A 128 8.40 -2.18 1.86
C CYS A 128 7.59 -2.22 3.16
N THR A 129 7.63 -3.35 3.86
CA THR A 129 6.87 -3.52 5.10
C THR A 129 7.74 -4.14 6.18
N ILE A 130 7.62 -3.61 7.40
CA ILE A 130 8.10 -4.25 8.62
C ILE A 130 6.89 -4.87 9.31
N ASP A 131 6.79 -6.20 9.28
CA ASP A 131 5.74 -6.92 9.99
C ASP A 131 6.13 -7.13 11.46
N ARG A 132 5.12 -7.13 12.35
CA ARG A 132 5.28 -7.32 13.80
C ARG A 132 6.34 -6.41 14.43
N ILE A 133 6.36 -5.13 14.03
CA ILE A 133 7.38 -4.18 14.47
C ILE A 133 7.41 -4.01 16.01
N ASP A 134 6.26 -4.16 16.66
CA ASP A 134 6.11 -4.15 18.11
C ASP A 134 6.93 -5.26 18.78
N GLU A 135 6.88 -6.48 18.26
CA GLU A 135 7.65 -7.61 18.77
C GLU A 135 9.13 -7.52 18.39
N VAL A 136 9.43 -7.10 17.14
CA VAL A 136 10.81 -6.92 16.66
C VAL A 136 11.56 -5.89 17.50
N LEU A 137 10.96 -4.73 17.76
CA LEU A 137 11.57 -3.69 18.59
C LEU A 137 11.50 -4.02 20.09
N GLY A 138 10.53 -4.84 20.52
CA GLY A 138 10.39 -5.29 21.91
C GLY A 138 11.63 -6.00 22.43
N VAL A 139 12.28 -6.82 21.59
CA VAL A 139 13.56 -7.47 21.90
C VAL A 139 14.64 -6.46 22.30
N TYR A 140 14.71 -5.33 21.61
CA TYR A 140 15.70 -4.29 21.86
C TYR A 140 15.34 -3.38 23.04
N ALA A 141 14.05 -3.18 23.31
CA ALA A 141 13.58 -2.51 24.52
C ALA A 141 13.98 -3.27 25.80
N GLN A 142 14.04 -4.61 25.77
CA GLN A 142 14.53 -5.42 26.90
C GLN A 142 16.01 -5.15 27.24
N HIS A 143 16.81 -4.64 26.29
CA HIS A 143 18.16 -4.17 26.61
C HIS A 143 18.13 -2.87 27.42
N ASN A 144 17.21 -1.95 27.11
CA ASN A 144 17.01 -0.73 27.90
C ASN A 144 16.57 -1.07 29.32
N VAL A 145 15.63 -2.02 29.49
CA VAL A 145 15.19 -2.50 30.81
C VAL A 145 16.39 -2.92 31.66
N ARG A 146 17.25 -3.81 31.14
CA ARG A 146 18.45 -4.29 31.86
C ARG A 146 19.40 -3.15 32.23
N LYS A 147 19.69 -2.26 31.28
CA LYS A 147 20.56 -1.10 31.51
C LYS A 147 20.01 -0.18 32.62
N HIS A 148 18.71 0.10 32.59
CA HIS A 148 18.09 0.95 33.60
C HIS A 148 18.07 0.29 34.97
N TYR A 149 17.89 -1.04 35.07
CA TYR A 149 18.06 -1.76 36.34
C TYR A 149 19.49 -1.68 36.88
N GLU A 150 20.50 -1.82 36.03
CA GLU A 150 21.92 -1.71 36.43
C GLU A 150 22.25 -0.33 37.01
N VAL A 151 21.70 0.73 36.42
CA VAL A 151 21.84 2.11 36.91
C VAL A 151 21.02 2.31 38.19
N ALA A 152 19.76 1.87 38.22
CA ALA A 152 18.85 2.09 39.34
C ALA A 152 19.36 1.43 40.63
N ARG A 153 19.97 0.25 40.54
CA ARG A 153 20.59 -0.43 41.70
C ARG A 153 21.70 0.36 42.39
N GLN A 154 22.30 1.34 41.69
CA GLN A 154 23.38 2.16 42.23
C GLN A 154 22.89 3.50 42.78
N PHE A 155 21.80 4.05 42.22
CA PHE A 155 21.42 5.45 42.42
C PHE A 155 19.97 5.68 42.85
N VAL A 156 19.12 4.65 42.84
CA VAL A 156 17.69 4.72 43.18
C VAL A 156 17.42 3.84 44.41
N ARG A 157 16.54 4.29 45.30
CA ARG A 157 16.15 3.50 46.48
C ARG A 157 15.48 2.21 46.04
N SER A 158 15.72 1.12 46.76
CA SER A 158 15.23 -0.22 46.42
C SER A 158 13.74 -0.27 46.07
N GLU A 159 12.91 0.43 46.84
CA GLU A 159 11.46 0.49 46.68
C GLU A 159 10.98 1.28 45.45
N GLU A 160 11.84 2.11 44.84
CA GLU A 160 11.51 2.97 43.69
C GLU A 160 12.09 2.46 42.36
N ILE A 161 12.92 1.40 42.39
CA ILE A 161 13.65 0.90 41.21
C ILE A 161 12.69 0.54 40.07
N ASP A 162 11.65 -0.24 40.34
CA ASP A 162 10.74 -0.72 39.28
C ASP A 162 10.00 0.44 38.62
N THR A 163 9.57 1.42 39.43
CA THR A 163 8.90 2.64 38.92
C THR A 163 9.84 3.49 38.09
N TYR A 164 11.09 3.66 38.53
CA TYR A 164 12.12 4.38 37.76
C TYR A 164 12.40 3.69 36.42
N VAL A 165 12.63 2.36 36.43
CA VAL A 165 12.93 1.59 35.23
C VAL A 165 11.76 1.66 34.25
N ASP A 166 10.53 1.48 34.73
CA ASP A 166 9.32 1.57 33.93
C ASP A 166 9.21 2.93 33.22
N ALA A 167 9.37 4.02 33.98
CA ALA A 167 9.31 5.38 33.45
C ALA A 167 10.40 5.65 32.41
N ARG A 168 11.65 5.23 32.69
CA ARG A 168 12.78 5.42 31.78
C ARG A 168 12.65 4.62 30.49
N VAL A 169 12.26 3.34 30.59
CA VAL A 169 12.07 2.48 29.41
C VAL A 169 10.90 2.98 28.57
N THR A 170 9.81 3.40 29.21
CA THR A 170 8.68 3.99 28.49
C THR A 170 9.14 5.23 27.71
N GLN A 171 9.83 6.17 28.36
CA GLN A 171 10.37 7.35 27.68
C GLN A 171 11.29 6.98 26.51
N ASP A 172 12.23 6.06 26.72
CA ASP A 172 13.15 5.60 25.68
C ASP A 172 12.43 5.00 24.46
N ILE A 173 11.33 4.26 24.67
CA ILE A 173 10.50 3.70 23.60
C ILE A 173 9.79 4.83 22.84
N PHE A 174 9.18 5.78 23.55
CA PHE A 174 8.50 6.91 22.91
C PHE A 174 9.44 7.75 22.07
N ASP A 175 10.62 8.08 22.60
CA ASP A 175 11.63 8.86 21.87
C ASP A 175 12.13 8.10 20.64
N ALA A 176 12.33 6.78 20.74
CA ALA A 176 12.76 5.95 19.60
C ALA A 176 11.69 5.89 18.49
N ILE A 177 10.42 5.71 18.85
CA ILE A 177 9.32 5.63 17.89
C ILE A 177 8.99 7.00 17.27
N GLU A 178 9.09 8.08 18.05
CA GLU A 178 8.99 9.44 17.52
C GLU A 178 10.12 9.71 16.53
N SER A 179 11.38 9.40 16.88
CA SER A 179 12.51 9.51 15.94
C SER A 179 12.28 8.70 14.68
N LEU A 180 11.80 7.46 14.80
CA LEU A 180 11.49 6.59 13.66
C LEU A 180 10.45 7.21 12.71
N GLU A 181 9.35 7.76 13.24
CA GLU A 181 8.33 8.42 12.43
C GLU A 181 8.87 9.68 11.74
N TYR A 182 9.63 10.51 12.46
CA TYR A 182 10.27 11.70 11.88
C TYR A 182 11.28 11.34 10.79
N GLU A 183 12.19 10.42 11.08
CA GLU A 183 13.25 10.03 10.15
C GLU A 183 12.65 9.45 8.88
N VAL A 184 11.66 8.56 8.98
CA VAL A 184 10.94 8.04 7.80
C VAL A 184 10.40 9.16 6.93
N ASN A 185 9.89 10.26 7.49
CA ASN A 185 9.33 11.38 6.73
C ASN A 185 10.36 12.42 6.25
N THR A 186 11.56 12.45 6.85
CA THR A 186 12.62 13.42 6.49
C THR A 186 13.68 12.83 5.56
N LEU A 187 13.77 11.50 5.47
CA LEU A 187 14.73 10.83 4.63
C LEU A 187 14.21 10.72 3.18
N TYR A 188 15.12 10.87 2.22
CA TYR A 188 14.83 10.69 0.81
C TYR A 188 15.56 9.47 0.26
N THR A 189 14.86 8.68 -0.55
CA THR A 189 15.44 7.56 -1.31
C THR A 189 16.06 8.07 -2.62
N SER A 190 16.63 7.16 -3.41
CA SER A 190 17.23 7.46 -4.72
C SER A 190 16.31 8.22 -5.68
N ASN A 191 14.99 8.04 -5.56
CA ASN A 191 14.00 8.67 -6.44
C ASN A 191 13.51 10.04 -5.94
N GLY A 192 14.10 10.57 -4.87
CA GLY A 192 13.72 11.86 -4.30
C GLY A 192 12.39 11.84 -3.56
N GLN A 193 11.94 10.67 -3.08
CA GLN A 193 10.74 10.54 -2.26
C GLN A 193 11.04 10.03 -0.86
N THR A 194 10.12 10.35 0.05
CA THR A 194 9.96 9.63 1.31
C THR A 194 9.73 8.14 1.03
N PRO A 195 10.39 7.22 1.74
CA PRO A 195 10.18 5.79 1.55
C PRO A 195 8.72 5.42 1.72
N PHE A 196 8.19 4.69 0.74
CA PHE A 196 6.92 4.02 0.93
C PHE A 196 7.13 2.80 1.84
N VAL A 197 6.86 3.00 3.13
CA VAL A 197 6.94 1.96 4.16
C VAL A 197 5.61 1.75 4.90
N THR A 198 5.34 0.50 5.28
CA THR A 198 4.22 0.08 6.12
C THR A 198 4.72 -0.63 7.38
N PHE A 199 4.11 -0.33 8.53
CA PHE A 199 4.35 -1.01 9.80
C PHE A 199 3.12 -1.83 10.21
N GLY A 200 3.31 -3.15 10.35
CA GLY A 200 2.34 -4.08 10.92
C GLY A 200 2.59 -4.29 12.42
N PHE A 201 1.55 -4.20 13.26
CA PHE A 201 1.64 -4.41 14.71
C PHE A 201 0.29 -4.80 15.33
N GLY A 202 0.26 -5.09 16.63
CA GLY A 202 -0.97 -5.22 17.43
C GLY A 202 -1.18 -6.58 18.09
N LEU A 203 -0.31 -7.55 17.80
CA LEU A 203 -0.43 -8.92 18.31
C LEU A 203 0.43 -9.20 19.54
N GLY A 204 1.48 -8.41 19.79
CA GLY A 204 2.34 -8.59 20.97
C GLY A 204 1.60 -8.24 22.26
N THR A 205 1.64 -9.15 23.25
CA THR A 205 0.97 -9.00 24.55
C THR A 205 1.93 -8.77 25.72
N ASP A 206 3.24 -8.93 25.50
CA ASP A 206 4.24 -8.59 26.51
C ASP A 206 4.33 -7.07 26.71
N ASP A 207 4.86 -6.67 27.87
CA ASP A 207 4.91 -5.26 28.28
C ASP A 207 5.63 -4.36 27.26
N MET A 208 6.74 -4.82 26.69
CA MET A 208 7.52 -4.01 25.74
C MET A 208 6.76 -3.83 24.43
N SER A 209 6.21 -4.90 23.87
CA SER A 209 5.39 -4.82 22.65
C SER A 209 4.19 -3.89 22.85
N ARG A 210 3.47 -4.00 23.99
CA ARG A 210 2.35 -3.10 24.33
C ARG A 210 2.78 -1.63 24.38
N LYS A 211 3.90 -1.32 25.04
CA LYS A 211 4.46 0.05 25.10
C LYS A 211 4.84 0.58 23.72
N ILE A 212 5.39 -0.27 22.85
CA ILE A 212 5.72 0.11 21.47
C ILE A 212 4.44 0.39 20.66
N GLN A 213 3.41 -0.46 20.77
CA GLN A 213 2.12 -0.21 20.12
C GLN A 213 1.50 1.12 20.58
N GLN A 214 1.52 1.39 21.88
CA GLN A 214 1.05 2.66 22.44
C GLN A 214 1.88 3.85 21.95
N ALA A 215 3.21 3.72 21.88
CA ALA A 215 4.09 4.75 21.37
C ALA A 215 3.81 5.06 19.89
N ILE A 216 3.66 4.04 19.03
CA ILE A 216 3.31 4.21 17.61
C ILE A 216 2.02 5.02 17.47
N LEU A 217 0.96 4.62 18.18
CA LEU A 217 -0.34 5.25 18.08
C LEU A 217 -0.35 6.67 18.67
N LYS A 218 0.30 6.90 19.82
CA LYS A 218 0.36 8.23 20.46
C LYS A 218 1.24 9.20 19.68
N THR A 219 2.34 8.75 19.10
CA THR A 219 3.17 9.56 18.18
C THR A 219 2.34 9.98 16.97
N ARG A 220 1.62 9.04 16.34
CA ARG A 220 0.73 9.37 15.23
C ARG A 220 -0.36 10.37 15.61
N ILE A 221 -1.03 10.16 16.76
CA ILE A 221 -2.05 11.09 17.28
C ILE A 221 -1.46 12.50 17.48
N LYS A 222 -0.28 12.59 18.11
CA LYS A 222 0.45 13.84 18.35
C LYS A 222 0.65 14.61 17.03
N GLY A 223 0.94 13.91 15.94
CA GLY A 223 1.14 14.50 14.62
C GLY A 223 2.56 15.05 14.43
N LEU A 224 2.92 15.21 13.16
CA LEU A 224 4.29 15.48 12.73
C LEU A 224 4.58 16.99 12.68
N GLY A 225 5.79 17.37 13.11
CA GLY A 225 6.28 18.75 12.96
C GLY A 225 5.65 19.78 13.90
N LYS A 226 5.92 21.06 13.63
CA LYS A 226 5.41 22.20 14.40
C LYS A 226 3.88 22.28 14.35
N ASP A 227 3.32 22.09 13.15
CA ASP A 227 1.90 22.29 12.87
C ASP A 227 1.06 21.02 13.14
N ARG A 228 1.72 19.94 13.60
CA ARG A 228 1.10 18.66 13.96
C ARG A 228 0.29 18.08 12.79
N ILE A 229 0.87 18.10 11.58
CA ILE A 229 0.26 17.57 10.36
C ILE A 229 0.06 16.06 10.46
N THR A 230 -0.83 15.53 9.64
CA THR A 230 -0.99 14.07 9.52
C THR A 230 0.10 13.53 8.61
N ALA A 231 0.98 12.69 9.15
CA ALA A 231 2.03 12.09 8.33
C ALA A 231 1.45 11.10 7.30
N ILE A 232 2.03 11.07 6.11
CA ILE A 232 1.62 10.17 5.04
C ILE A 232 2.20 8.76 5.25
N PHE A 233 3.46 8.70 5.66
CA PHE A 233 4.18 7.47 6.01
C PHE A 233 4.70 7.52 7.45
N PRO A 234 5.13 6.38 8.04
CA PRO A 234 4.79 5.03 7.62
C PRO A 234 3.26 4.82 7.59
N LYS A 235 2.77 3.92 6.74
CA LYS A 235 1.42 3.40 6.95
C LYS A 235 1.38 2.59 8.22
N LEU A 236 0.26 2.64 8.93
CA LEU A 236 0.05 1.82 10.13
C LEU A 236 -1.04 0.79 9.82
N VAL A 237 -0.73 -0.49 10.04
CA VAL A 237 -1.67 -1.61 9.91
C VAL A 237 -1.77 -2.31 11.26
N PHE A 238 -2.91 -2.11 11.94
CA PHE A 238 -3.19 -2.65 13.26
C PHE A 238 -3.94 -3.98 13.15
N SER A 239 -3.38 -5.02 13.73
CA SER A 239 -3.94 -6.37 13.66
C SER A 239 -4.97 -6.57 14.75
N ILE A 240 -6.19 -6.97 14.39
CA ILE A 240 -7.25 -7.29 15.36
C ILE A 240 -7.34 -8.81 15.52
N LYS A 241 -7.34 -9.28 16.77
CA LYS A 241 -7.46 -10.71 17.10
C LYS A 241 -8.25 -10.92 18.40
N LYS A 242 -9.22 -11.85 18.36
CA LYS A 242 -9.95 -12.32 19.55
C LYS A 242 -9.00 -12.92 20.59
N GLY A 243 -9.19 -12.57 21.85
CA GLY A 243 -8.29 -12.98 22.94
C GLY A 243 -7.01 -12.15 23.05
N VAL A 244 -6.85 -11.15 22.18
CA VAL A 244 -5.70 -10.22 22.22
C VAL A 244 -6.17 -8.78 22.38
N ASN A 245 -7.00 -8.27 21.46
CA ASN A 245 -7.42 -6.87 21.48
C ASN A 245 -8.86 -6.61 21.03
N PHE A 246 -9.63 -7.65 20.70
CA PHE A 246 -10.95 -7.51 20.08
C PHE A 246 -12.02 -7.07 21.09
N ALA A 247 -12.14 -7.79 22.21
CA ALA A 247 -13.19 -7.61 23.22
C ALA A 247 -12.68 -6.90 24.47
N SER A 248 -13.58 -6.31 25.25
CA SER A 248 -13.23 -5.57 26.49
C SER A 248 -12.48 -6.39 27.55
N SER A 249 -12.59 -7.72 27.51
CA SER A 249 -11.87 -8.64 28.37
C SER A 249 -10.45 -8.98 27.89
N ASP A 250 -10.11 -8.61 26.65
CA ASP A 250 -8.83 -8.95 26.04
C ASP A 250 -7.71 -8.03 26.55
N PRO A 251 -6.48 -8.54 26.70
CA PRO A 251 -5.39 -7.81 27.37
C PRO A 251 -5.01 -6.48 26.70
N ASN A 252 -5.14 -6.39 25.38
CA ASN A 252 -4.81 -5.21 24.57
C ASN A 252 -6.05 -4.47 24.06
N TYR A 253 -7.22 -4.64 24.69
CA TYR A 253 -8.40 -3.87 24.33
C TYR A 253 -8.19 -2.35 24.49
N ASP A 254 -7.46 -1.95 25.52
CA ASP A 254 -7.02 -0.57 25.74
C ASP A 254 -6.25 -0.01 24.52
N ILE A 255 -5.45 -0.83 23.86
CA ILE A 255 -4.71 -0.46 22.66
C ILE A 255 -5.63 -0.38 21.44
N LYS A 256 -6.62 -1.28 21.28
CA LYS A 256 -7.67 -1.12 20.25
C LYS A 256 -8.41 0.20 20.43
N GLN A 257 -8.74 0.57 21.67
CA GLN A 257 -9.39 1.83 21.99
C GLN A 257 -8.55 3.06 21.60
N LEU A 258 -7.22 2.96 21.71
CA LEU A 258 -6.26 3.97 21.24
C LEU A 258 -6.11 3.97 19.72
N ALA A 259 -6.13 2.80 19.07
CA ALA A 259 -6.06 2.66 17.61
C ALA A 259 -7.28 3.30 16.93
N LEU A 260 -8.47 3.13 17.50
CA LEU A 260 -9.69 3.81 17.05
C LEU A 260 -9.57 5.33 17.15
N GLU A 261 -9.06 5.86 18.28
CA GLU A 261 -8.81 7.29 18.45
C GLU A 261 -7.82 7.81 17.40
N CYS A 262 -6.74 7.05 17.17
CA CYS A 262 -5.74 7.37 16.16
C CYS A 262 -6.36 7.47 14.76
N SER A 263 -7.16 6.47 14.35
CA SER A 263 -7.83 6.44 13.05
C SER A 263 -8.81 7.60 12.88
N MET A 264 -9.54 7.98 13.94
CA MET A 264 -10.44 9.13 13.90
C MET A 264 -9.73 10.48 13.71
N LYS A 265 -8.49 10.59 14.20
CA LYS A 265 -7.70 11.83 14.13
C LYS A 265 -6.78 11.89 12.91
N ARG A 266 -6.33 10.73 12.40
CA ARG A 266 -5.21 10.62 11.44
C ARG A 266 -5.43 9.58 10.33
N MET A 267 -6.65 9.06 10.18
CA MET A 267 -7.09 7.98 9.28
C MET A 267 -6.43 6.62 9.55
N TYR A 268 -5.11 6.56 9.70
CA TYR A 268 -4.38 5.40 10.17
C TYR A 268 -4.56 5.16 11.68
N PRO A 269 -4.52 3.90 12.15
CA PRO A 269 -4.20 2.69 11.38
C PRO A 269 -5.37 2.15 10.55
N ASP A 270 -5.03 1.51 9.42
CA ASP A 270 -5.92 0.54 8.77
C ASP A 270 -5.90 -0.76 9.62
N ILE A 271 -6.93 -1.61 9.51
CA ILE A 271 -7.02 -2.83 10.32
C ILE A 271 -6.87 -4.10 9.51
N LEU A 272 -6.21 -5.09 10.12
CA LEU A 272 -6.05 -6.43 9.58
C LEU A 272 -6.69 -7.46 10.53
N ASN A 273 -7.82 -8.04 10.13
CA ASN A 273 -8.55 -9.02 10.93
C ASN A 273 -7.86 -10.38 10.84
N TYR A 274 -7.29 -10.83 11.96
CA TYR A 274 -6.37 -11.96 12.01
C TYR A 274 -6.98 -13.25 11.46
N ASP A 275 -8.15 -13.66 11.98
CA ASP A 275 -8.76 -14.94 11.61
C ASP A 275 -9.15 -14.95 10.13
N LYS A 276 -9.71 -13.86 9.61
CA LYS A 276 -10.08 -13.76 8.20
C LYS A 276 -8.85 -13.70 7.28
N THR A 277 -7.76 -13.09 7.73
CA THR A 277 -6.48 -13.09 7.01
C THR A 277 -5.93 -14.51 6.90
N VAL A 278 -5.92 -15.26 8.00
CA VAL A 278 -5.46 -16.65 8.04
C VAL A 278 -6.35 -17.55 7.17
N GLU A 279 -7.66 -17.36 7.21
CA GLU A 279 -8.61 -18.09 6.34
C GLU A 279 -8.28 -17.90 4.86
N LEU A 280 -8.02 -16.66 4.42
CA LEU A 280 -7.79 -16.33 3.01
C LEU A 280 -6.38 -16.72 2.52
N LEU A 281 -5.36 -16.57 3.37
CA LEU A 281 -3.96 -16.69 2.96
C LEU A 281 -3.30 -17.99 3.43
N GLY A 282 -3.89 -18.68 4.42
CA GLY A 282 -3.36 -19.90 5.05
C GLY A 282 -2.45 -19.67 6.26
N ASP A 283 -2.13 -18.41 6.56
CA ASP A 283 -1.31 -17.93 7.67
C ASP A 283 -1.44 -16.39 7.79
N PHE A 284 -0.82 -15.81 8.81
CA PHE A 284 -0.91 -14.37 9.09
C PHE A 284 0.35 -13.61 8.63
N LYS A 285 0.15 -12.43 8.04
CA LYS A 285 1.20 -11.46 7.71
C LYS A 285 0.62 -10.08 7.39
N ALA A 286 1.40 -9.03 7.60
CA ALA A 286 1.08 -7.71 7.04
C ALA A 286 1.19 -7.68 5.50
N PRO A 287 0.49 -6.77 4.79
CA PRO A 287 0.66 -6.60 3.34
C PRO A 287 2.03 -6.00 3.01
N MET A 288 2.62 -6.42 1.89
CA MET A 288 3.77 -5.75 1.28
C MET A 288 3.32 -4.42 0.66
N GLY A 289 3.94 -3.32 1.10
CA GLY A 289 3.62 -1.96 0.65
C GLY A 289 2.16 -1.61 0.91
N CYS A 290 1.38 -1.41 -0.17
CA CYS A 290 -0.02 -0.99 -0.06
C CYS A 290 -0.93 -2.08 0.49
N ARG A 291 -0.98 -3.21 -0.25
CA ARG A 291 -1.99 -4.26 -0.10
C ARG A 291 -1.63 -5.55 -0.84
N SER A 292 -0.36 -5.78 -1.18
CA SER A 292 0.04 -7.06 -1.81
C SER A 292 0.23 -8.11 -0.73
N PHE A 293 -0.44 -9.25 -0.86
CA PHE A 293 -0.37 -10.32 0.11
C PHE A 293 0.35 -11.53 -0.46
N LEU A 294 1.20 -12.13 0.36
CA LEU A 294 1.83 -13.41 0.07
C LEU A 294 0.87 -14.55 0.43
N PRO A 295 0.75 -15.60 -0.39
CA PRO A 295 0.14 -16.84 0.09
C PRO A 295 1.01 -17.47 1.18
N ALA A 296 0.41 -18.31 2.01
CA ALA A 296 1.12 -19.23 2.87
C ALA A 296 2.20 -19.98 2.09
N TRP A 297 3.41 -19.98 2.63
CA TRP A 297 4.54 -20.71 2.06
C TRP A 297 5.37 -21.26 3.20
N LYS A 298 5.88 -22.47 3.00
CA LYS A 298 6.76 -23.15 3.95
C LYS A 298 8.11 -23.38 3.31
N ASN A 299 9.16 -23.16 4.09
CA ASN A 299 10.51 -23.50 3.66
C ASN A 299 10.72 -25.02 3.65
N GLU A 300 11.93 -25.44 3.28
CA GLU A 300 12.34 -26.85 3.23
C GLU A 300 12.25 -27.60 4.58
N HIS A 301 12.12 -26.86 5.69
CA HIS A 301 11.92 -27.41 7.04
C HIS A 301 10.45 -27.39 7.48
N ASN A 302 9.49 -27.17 6.56
CA ASN A 302 8.06 -27.07 6.84
C ASN A 302 7.66 -25.90 7.78
N ILE A 303 8.49 -24.86 7.89
CA ILE A 303 8.21 -23.68 8.71
C ILE A 303 7.62 -22.57 7.82
N TYR A 304 6.54 -21.95 8.27
CA TYR A 304 5.95 -20.79 7.60
C TYR A 304 6.96 -19.63 7.54
N GLU A 305 7.11 -19.04 6.36
CA GLU A 305 8.02 -17.91 6.16
C GLU A 305 7.32 -16.81 5.35
N ASN A 306 7.32 -15.60 5.91
CA ASN A 306 6.75 -14.39 5.30
C ASN A 306 7.82 -13.30 5.18
N ASN A 307 8.52 -12.99 6.28
CA ASN A 307 9.62 -12.04 6.28
C ASN A 307 10.76 -12.50 5.35
N GLY A 308 11.23 -11.58 4.51
CA GLY A 308 12.23 -11.81 3.47
C GLY A 308 11.68 -12.26 2.11
N ARG A 309 10.35 -12.41 1.96
CA ARG A 309 9.70 -12.69 0.68
C ARG A 309 9.25 -11.42 -0.02
N CYS A 310 9.05 -11.50 -1.33
CA CYS A 310 8.78 -10.35 -2.18
C CYS A 310 7.78 -10.63 -3.32
N ASN A 311 7.43 -9.57 -4.03
CA ASN A 311 6.70 -9.57 -5.29
C ASN A 311 7.60 -9.10 -6.43
N LEU A 312 7.47 -9.71 -7.61
CA LEU A 312 8.31 -9.42 -8.78
C LEU A 312 7.74 -8.31 -9.69
N GLY A 313 6.50 -7.89 -9.46
CA GLY A 313 5.85 -6.78 -10.17
C GLY A 313 4.45 -7.10 -10.65
N VAL A 314 3.85 -6.10 -11.30
CA VAL A 314 2.43 -6.06 -11.65
C VAL A 314 2.26 -5.79 -13.14
N VAL A 315 1.34 -6.51 -13.77
CA VAL A 315 0.74 -6.10 -15.05
C VAL A 315 -0.77 -6.11 -14.84
N THR A 316 -1.47 -5.05 -15.21
CA THR A 316 -2.93 -4.93 -15.01
C THR A 316 -3.70 -5.07 -16.30
N LEU A 317 -4.79 -5.81 -16.23
CA LEU A 317 -5.75 -5.99 -17.31
C LEU A 317 -6.85 -4.92 -17.24
N ASN A 318 -7.15 -4.28 -18.37
CA ASN A 318 -8.27 -3.36 -18.50
C ASN A 318 -9.57 -4.13 -18.78
N ILE A 319 -10.28 -4.54 -17.71
CA ILE A 319 -11.54 -5.29 -17.85
C ILE A 319 -12.63 -4.47 -18.55
N PRO A 320 -12.81 -3.16 -18.26
CA PRO A 320 -13.74 -2.32 -19.01
C PRO A 320 -13.50 -2.34 -20.52
N ARG A 321 -12.24 -2.24 -20.98
CA ARG A 321 -11.90 -2.33 -22.40
C ARG A 321 -12.42 -3.62 -23.04
N ILE A 322 -12.27 -4.76 -22.38
CA ILE A 322 -12.76 -6.06 -22.87
C ILE A 322 -14.28 -6.05 -23.02
N ALA A 323 -15.00 -5.51 -22.03
CA ALA A 323 -16.45 -5.39 -22.08
C ALA A 323 -16.92 -4.45 -23.20
N LEU A 324 -16.27 -3.31 -23.37
CA LEU A 324 -16.59 -2.36 -24.43
C LEU A 324 -16.32 -2.93 -25.83
N GLU A 325 -15.22 -3.67 -26.01
CA GLU A 325 -14.91 -4.34 -27.29
C GLU A 325 -15.88 -5.47 -27.63
N SER A 326 -16.54 -6.06 -26.62
CA SER A 326 -17.54 -7.11 -26.84
C SER A 326 -18.91 -6.60 -27.30
N LYS A 327 -19.15 -5.27 -27.24
CA LYS A 327 -20.40 -4.63 -27.67
C LYS A 327 -21.66 -5.27 -27.06
N GLY A 328 -21.57 -5.72 -25.81
CA GLY A 328 -22.68 -6.35 -25.09
C GLY A 328 -22.86 -7.86 -25.35
N ASP A 329 -22.03 -8.48 -26.20
CA ASP A 329 -22.03 -9.94 -26.38
C ASP A 329 -21.11 -10.61 -25.32
N LYS A 330 -21.70 -11.45 -24.47
CA LYS A 330 -20.98 -12.21 -23.42
C LYS A 330 -20.04 -13.28 -24.00
N ALA A 331 -20.40 -13.94 -25.10
CA ALA A 331 -19.52 -14.92 -25.74
C ALA A 331 -18.30 -14.24 -26.35
N GLN A 332 -18.51 -13.08 -26.98
CA GLN A 332 -17.41 -12.25 -27.47
C GLN A 332 -16.52 -11.73 -26.34
N PHE A 333 -17.11 -11.32 -25.20
CA PHE A 333 -16.35 -10.91 -24.01
C PHE A 333 -15.36 -12.00 -23.57
N TRP A 334 -15.83 -13.24 -23.40
CA TRP A 334 -14.98 -14.34 -22.96
C TRP A 334 -13.90 -14.71 -23.98
N SER A 335 -14.19 -14.57 -25.28
CA SER A 335 -13.19 -14.75 -26.33
C SER A 335 -12.07 -13.70 -26.26
N ILE A 336 -12.43 -12.42 -26.11
CA ILE A 336 -11.46 -11.33 -25.97
C ILE A 336 -10.70 -11.47 -24.65
N PHE A 337 -11.38 -11.85 -23.57
CA PHE A 337 -10.78 -12.10 -22.27
C PHE A 337 -9.67 -13.15 -22.33
N ASP A 338 -9.92 -14.32 -22.94
CA ASP A 338 -8.87 -15.36 -23.11
C ASP A 338 -7.67 -14.83 -23.91
N GLN A 339 -7.92 -14.06 -24.99
CA GLN A 339 -6.84 -13.44 -25.77
C GLN A 339 -6.01 -12.46 -24.93
N ARG A 340 -6.68 -11.62 -24.12
CA ARG A 340 -5.99 -10.64 -23.27
C ARG A 340 -5.31 -11.28 -22.06
N MET A 341 -5.82 -12.42 -21.56
CA MET A 341 -5.13 -13.21 -20.54
C MET A 341 -3.82 -13.80 -21.08
N LYS A 342 -3.78 -14.28 -22.33
CA LYS A 342 -2.53 -14.73 -22.96
C LYS A 342 -1.52 -13.59 -23.11
N LEU A 343 -1.98 -12.41 -23.50
CA LEU A 343 -1.14 -11.21 -23.54
C LEU A 343 -0.60 -10.83 -22.14
N LEU A 344 -1.45 -10.89 -21.11
CA LEU A 344 -1.06 -10.65 -19.72
C LEU A 344 0.01 -11.65 -19.27
N HIS A 345 -0.13 -12.92 -19.66
CA HIS A 345 0.86 -13.97 -19.41
C HIS A 345 2.21 -13.64 -20.01
N ASP A 346 2.25 -13.27 -21.29
CA ASP A 346 3.50 -12.95 -21.99
C ASP A 346 4.24 -11.79 -21.31
N ALA A 347 3.51 -10.75 -20.90
CA ALA A 347 4.07 -9.61 -20.19
C ALA A 347 4.67 -10.00 -18.82
N LEU A 348 3.96 -10.83 -18.04
CA LEU A 348 4.42 -11.30 -16.73
C LEU A 348 5.57 -12.31 -16.86
N ALA A 349 5.52 -13.20 -17.84
CA ALA A 349 6.58 -14.15 -18.13
C ALA A 349 7.87 -13.42 -18.54
N PHE A 350 7.76 -12.37 -19.36
CA PHE A 350 8.90 -11.51 -19.71
C PHE A 350 9.53 -10.86 -18.46
N ARG A 351 8.69 -10.34 -17.55
CA ARG A 351 9.16 -9.78 -16.26
C ARG A 351 9.91 -10.82 -15.42
N ILE A 352 9.42 -12.06 -15.34
CA ILE A 352 10.13 -13.16 -14.64
C ILE A 352 11.50 -13.41 -15.28
N GLN A 353 11.58 -13.46 -16.62
CA GLN A 353 12.87 -13.66 -17.30
C GLN A 353 13.82 -12.52 -17.01
N ARG A 354 13.35 -11.27 -17.02
CA ARG A 354 14.20 -10.12 -16.73
C ARG A 354 14.74 -10.13 -15.30
N VAL A 355 13.95 -10.55 -14.32
CA VAL A 355 14.41 -10.68 -12.92
C VAL A 355 15.49 -11.75 -12.76
N LYS A 356 15.49 -12.82 -13.56
CA LYS A 356 16.56 -13.85 -13.54
C LYS A 356 17.93 -13.33 -13.98
N GLU A 357 17.97 -12.19 -14.65
CA GLU A 357 19.21 -11.53 -15.08
C GLU A 357 19.83 -10.67 -13.98
N ALA A 358 19.20 -10.56 -12.80
CA ALA A 358 19.75 -9.86 -11.66
C ALA A 358 20.96 -10.60 -11.07
N GLU A 359 21.96 -9.82 -10.66
CA GLU A 359 23.14 -10.30 -9.95
C GLU A 359 23.14 -9.84 -8.49
N PRO A 360 23.77 -10.59 -7.55
CA PRO A 360 23.78 -10.24 -6.13
C PRO A 360 24.28 -8.82 -5.83
N ASN A 361 25.19 -8.30 -6.66
CA ASN A 361 25.77 -6.97 -6.51
C ASN A 361 24.86 -5.84 -7.00
N ASN A 362 23.78 -6.11 -7.74
CA ASN A 362 22.83 -5.07 -8.17
C ASN A 362 22.06 -4.48 -6.99
N ALA A 363 21.74 -5.30 -5.97
CA ALA A 363 21.06 -4.86 -4.76
C ALA A 363 21.58 -5.61 -3.51
N PRO A 364 22.79 -5.30 -3.01
CA PRO A 364 23.40 -6.04 -1.90
C PRO A 364 22.52 -6.09 -0.66
N ILE A 365 21.81 -5.01 -0.33
CA ILE A 365 20.92 -4.98 0.85
C ILE A 365 19.84 -6.06 0.79
N LEU A 366 19.27 -6.27 -0.41
CA LEU A 366 18.25 -7.29 -0.69
C LEU A 366 18.87 -8.68 -0.67
N TYR A 367 19.92 -8.89 -1.47
CA TYR A 367 20.39 -10.22 -1.84
C TYR A 367 21.50 -10.76 -0.94
N LYS A 368 22.38 -9.90 -0.41
CA LYS A 368 23.59 -10.29 0.35
C LYS A 368 23.48 -9.98 1.85
N ARG A 369 22.68 -8.98 2.23
CA ARG A 369 22.67 -8.43 3.61
C ARG A 369 21.43 -8.74 4.41
N GLY A 370 20.53 -9.58 3.87
CA GLY A 370 19.48 -10.24 4.63
C GLY A 370 18.10 -9.62 4.54
N ALA A 371 17.86 -8.57 3.74
CA ALA A 371 16.49 -8.05 3.62
C ALA A 371 15.54 -9.08 2.99
N PHE A 372 16.04 -9.94 2.07
CA PHE A 372 15.32 -11.12 1.57
C PHE A 372 15.62 -12.42 2.36
N LYS A 373 16.04 -12.27 3.62
CA LYS A 373 16.38 -13.31 4.61
C LYS A 373 17.64 -14.10 4.30
N TYR A 374 17.74 -14.70 3.12
CA TYR A 374 18.93 -15.45 2.72
C TYR A 374 20.02 -14.50 2.22
N ARG A 375 21.29 -14.88 2.44
CA ARG A 375 22.46 -14.07 2.12
C ARG A 375 23.28 -14.75 1.05
N LEU A 376 23.16 -14.25 -0.17
CA LEU A 376 23.89 -14.72 -1.33
C LEU A 376 25.35 -14.26 -1.30
N SER A 377 26.22 -15.10 -1.85
CA SER A 377 27.59 -14.79 -2.25
C SER A 377 27.58 -14.07 -3.61
N GLU A 378 28.74 -13.59 -4.07
CA GLU A 378 28.82 -12.74 -5.26
C GLU A 378 28.45 -13.44 -6.57
N HIS A 379 28.55 -14.77 -6.59
CA HIS A 379 28.32 -15.60 -7.78
C HIS A 379 27.09 -16.49 -7.65
N ASP A 380 26.31 -16.36 -6.57
CA ASP A 380 25.08 -17.13 -6.41
C ASP A 380 23.99 -16.58 -7.34
N ASP A 381 23.09 -17.46 -7.76
CA ASP A 381 21.92 -17.10 -8.57
C ASP A 381 20.87 -16.36 -7.73
N VAL A 382 20.54 -15.12 -8.10
CA VAL A 382 19.51 -14.33 -7.43
C VAL A 382 18.14 -14.99 -7.51
N PHE A 383 17.84 -15.73 -8.58
CA PHE A 383 16.54 -16.40 -8.75
C PHE A 383 16.29 -17.47 -7.69
N SER A 384 17.33 -17.98 -7.02
CA SER A 384 17.20 -18.87 -5.86
C SER A 384 16.41 -18.26 -4.69
N LEU A 385 16.32 -16.93 -4.61
CA LEU A 385 15.51 -16.21 -3.60
C LEU A 385 14.02 -16.17 -3.94
N PHE A 386 13.65 -16.46 -5.19
CA PHE A 386 12.31 -16.23 -5.74
C PHE A 386 11.57 -17.50 -6.13
N ASN A 387 12.32 -18.54 -6.51
CA ASN A 387 11.80 -19.82 -7.00
C ASN A 387 11.04 -20.62 -5.91
N LYS A 388 10.64 -21.84 -6.23
CA LYS A 388 9.83 -22.72 -5.37
C LYS A 388 8.54 -22.04 -4.89
N LYS A 389 7.99 -21.15 -5.73
CA LYS A 389 6.81 -20.32 -5.43
C LYS A 389 7.00 -19.40 -4.21
N ARG A 390 8.25 -19.06 -3.86
CA ARG A 390 8.57 -18.19 -2.71
C ARG A 390 8.18 -16.74 -3.00
N ALA A 391 8.53 -16.22 -4.17
CA ALA A 391 8.09 -14.90 -4.62
C ALA A 391 6.71 -14.97 -5.29
N THR A 392 6.02 -13.83 -5.27
CA THR A 392 4.75 -13.64 -6.01
C THR A 392 4.94 -12.78 -7.25
N ILE A 393 4.03 -12.90 -8.21
CA ILE A 393 3.90 -11.96 -9.33
C ILE A 393 2.41 -11.66 -9.57
N SER A 394 2.09 -10.40 -9.89
CA SER A 394 0.72 -9.89 -9.76
C SER A 394 0.00 -9.76 -11.10
N MET A 395 -1.08 -10.53 -11.24
CA MET A 395 -2.09 -10.42 -12.28
C MET A 395 -3.10 -9.35 -11.89
N GLY A 396 -2.80 -8.11 -12.21
CA GLY A 396 -3.62 -6.96 -11.86
C GLY A 396 -4.94 -6.89 -12.65
N TYR A 397 -5.98 -6.31 -12.05
CA TYR A 397 -7.21 -5.91 -12.75
C TYR A 397 -7.81 -4.64 -12.12
N ILE A 398 -8.72 -4.00 -12.87
CA ILE A 398 -9.51 -2.83 -12.47
C ILE A 398 -10.87 -2.85 -13.19
N GLY A 399 -11.88 -2.20 -12.62
CA GLY A 399 -13.09 -1.80 -13.34
C GLY A 399 -14.15 -2.91 -13.50
N LEU A 400 -14.36 -3.73 -12.46
CA LEU A 400 -15.45 -4.71 -12.49
C LEU A 400 -16.83 -4.03 -12.55
N TYR A 401 -16.98 -2.85 -11.95
CA TYR A 401 -18.22 -2.08 -12.01
C TYR A 401 -18.58 -1.67 -13.43
N GLU A 402 -17.63 -1.07 -14.16
CA GLU A 402 -17.85 -0.64 -15.54
C GLU A 402 -18.07 -1.85 -16.46
N ALA A 403 -17.32 -2.93 -16.27
CA ALA A 403 -17.49 -4.15 -17.05
C ALA A 403 -18.90 -4.74 -16.91
N ALA A 404 -19.45 -4.79 -15.70
CA ALA A 404 -20.83 -5.21 -15.49
C ALA A 404 -21.85 -4.19 -16.02
N THR A 405 -21.54 -2.88 -15.92
CA THR A 405 -22.40 -1.80 -16.43
C THR A 405 -22.67 -1.94 -17.94
N VAL A 406 -21.69 -2.41 -18.73
CA VAL A 406 -21.88 -2.68 -20.17
C VAL A 406 -23.02 -3.64 -20.46
N PHE A 407 -23.21 -4.67 -19.63
CA PHE A 407 -24.19 -5.74 -19.89
C PHE A 407 -25.51 -5.55 -19.13
N TYR A 408 -25.46 -4.88 -17.97
CA TYR A 408 -26.59 -4.86 -17.02
C TYR A 408 -27.05 -3.44 -16.63
N GLY A 409 -26.40 -2.39 -17.16
CA GLY A 409 -26.67 -1.00 -16.79
C GLY A 409 -26.05 -0.59 -15.45
N SER A 410 -26.11 0.69 -15.09
CA SER A 410 -25.33 1.29 -13.99
C SER A 410 -25.90 1.11 -12.58
N ASN A 411 -26.96 0.30 -12.42
CA ASN A 411 -27.57 -0.01 -11.13
C ASN A 411 -27.63 -1.54 -10.90
N TRP A 412 -26.59 -2.24 -11.35
CA TRP A 412 -26.56 -3.69 -11.41
C TRP A 412 -26.23 -4.36 -10.06
N GLU A 413 -25.83 -3.61 -9.04
CA GLU A 413 -25.26 -4.16 -7.79
C GLU A 413 -26.25 -5.05 -7.01
N ASN A 414 -27.56 -4.80 -7.17
CA ASN A 414 -28.64 -5.63 -6.62
C ASN A 414 -29.10 -6.76 -7.56
N ASN A 415 -28.52 -6.88 -8.76
CA ASN A 415 -28.78 -7.95 -9.70
C ASN A 415 -27.81 -9.12 -9.44
N PRO A 416 -28.29 -10.29 -8.97
CA PRO A 416 -27.45 -11.45 -8.68
C PRO A 416 -26.70 -11.98 -9.91
N GLU A 417 -27.27 -11.89 -11.11
CA GLU A 417 -26.63 -12.33 -12.35
C GLU A 417 -25.42 -11.45 -12.68
N ALA A 418 -25.57 -10.13 -12.53
CA ALA A 418 -24.49 -9.18 -12.74
C ALA A 418 -23.38 -9.34 -11.69
N LYS A 419 -23.77 -9.52 -10.42
CA LYS A 419 -22.83 -9.85 -9.34
C LYS A 419 -22.03 -11.10 -9.64
N ASN A 420 -22.70 -12.19 -10.03
CA ASN A 420 -22.05 -13.45 -10.39
C ASN A 420 -21.13 -13.28 -11.60
N PHE A 421 -21.52 -12.51 -12.61
CA PHE A 421 -20.64 -12.21 -13.75
C PHE A 421 -19.31 -11.57 -13.32
N THR A 422 -19.32 -10.60 -12.40
CA THR A 422 -18.07 -10.00 -11.89
C THR A 422 -17.20 -11.01 -11.14
N ILE A 423 -17.81 -11.96 -10.43
CA ILE A 423 -17.11 -13.03 -9.72
C ILE A 423 -16.54 -14.05 -10.72
N ASP A 424 -17.29 -14.39 -11.76
CA ASP A 424 -16.87 -15.35 -12.78
C ASP A 424 -15.65 -14.86 -13.56
N ILE A 425 -15.49 -13.55 -13.74
CA ILE A 425 -14.26 -12.95 -14.30
C ILE A 425 -13.05 -13.32 -13.42
N LEU A 426 -13.16 -13.19 -12.09
CA LEU A 426 -12.07 -13.53 -11.18
C LEU A 426 -11.83 -15.04 -11.11
N LYS A 427 -12.88 -15.87 -11.12
CA LYS A 427 -12.73 -17.33 -11.22
C LYS A 427 -11.99 -17.73 -12.49
N ALA A 428 -12.32 -17.10 -13.62
CA ALA A 428 -11.63 -17.35 -14.88
C ALA A 428 -10.15 -16.95 -14.78
N MET A 429 -9.82 -15.79 -14.21
CA MET A 429 -8.43 -15.42 -13.92
C MET A 429 -7.73 -16.45 -13.03
N GLN A 430 -8.42 -17.02 -12.05
CA GLN A 430 -7.85 -17.95 -11.07
C GLN A 430 -7.45 -19.28 -11.72
N ASN A 431 -8.19 -19.73 -12.73
CA ASN A 431 -7.81 -20.90 -13.53
C ASN A 431 -6.44 -20.69 -14.20
N TYR A 432 -6.21 -19.50 -14.78
CA TYR A 432 -4.90 -19.15 -15.35
C TYR A 432 -3.83 -19.01 -14.26
N GLN A 433 -4.17 -18.40 -13.12
CA GLN A 433 -3.25 -18.22 -11.99
C GLN A 433 -2.60 -19.56 -11.58
N TYR A 434 -3.40 -20.59 -11.36
CA TYR A 434 -2.88 -21.90 -10.97
C TYR A 434 -2.05 -22.55 -12.07
N ALA A 435 -2.54 -22.52 -13.32
CA ALA A 435 -1.80 -23.07 -14.46
C ALA A 435 -0.43 -22.41 -14.67
N TRP A 436 -0.35 -21.09 -14.49
CA TRP A 436 0.90 -20.34 -14.67
C TRP A 436 1.86 -20.48 -13.50
N THR A 437 1.33 -20.62 -12.28
CA THR A 437 2.13 -20.90 -11.08
C THR A 437 2.89 -22.22 -11.19
N GLU A 438 2.24 -23.28 -11.70
CA GLU A 438 2.91 -24.55 -11.95
C GLU A 438 3.96 -24.46 -13.07
N LYS A 439 3.73 -23.61 -14.07
CA LYS A 439 4.62 -23.48 -15.23
C LYS A 439 5.93 -22.75 -14.93
N HIS A 440 5.92 -21.74 -14.05
CA HIS A 440 7.02 -20.78 -13.91
C HIS A 440 7.75 -20.83 -12.57
N ASP A 441 7.27 -21.65 -11.62
CA ASP A 441 7.84 -21.79 -10.27
C ASP A 441 7.91 -20.48 -9.45
N VAL A 442 7.05 -19.53 -9.82
CA VAL A 442 6.75 -18.27 -9.11
C VAL A 442 5.25 -18.24 -8.89
N TRP A 443 4.80 -17.76 -7.73
CA TRP A 443 3.37 -17.74 -7.42
C TRP A 443 2.66 -16.60 -8.15
N PHE A 444 1.89 -16.91 -9.19
CA PHE A 444 0.99 -15.93 -9.81
C PHE A 444 -0.15 -15.64 -8.85
N SER A 445 -0.56 -14.38 -8.76
CA SER A 445 -1.60 -13.96 -7.82
C SER A 445 -2.47 -12.87 -8.42
N ILE A 446 -3.79 -13.02 -8.32
CA ILE A 446 -4.73 -11.99 -8.76
C ILE A 446 -4.65 -10.80 -7.80
N TYR A 447 -4.42 -9.62 -8.36
CA TYR A 447 -4.10 -8.41 -7.62
C TYR A 447 -5.10 -7.29 -7.90
N SER A 448 -5.83 -6.88 -6.88
CA SER A 448 -6.69 -5.71 -6.92
C SER A 448 -5.80 -4.47 -6.97
N THR A 449 -5.53 -3.95 -8.16
CA THR A 449 -4.47 -2.95 -8.39
C THR A 449 -4.81 -1.61 -7.74
N PRO A 450 -3.95 -1.00 -6.90
CA PRO A 450 -4.17 0.36 -6.35
C PRO A 450 -4.05 1.36 -7.51
N SER A 451 -5.18 1.65 -8.15
CA SER A 451 -5.19 2.31 -9.45
C SER A 451 -5.05 3.84 -9.37
N GLU A 452 -4.06 4.36 -8.65
CA GLU A 452 -3.91 5.80 -8.37
C GLU A 452 -4.05 6.67 -9.62
N SER A 453 -3.11 6.54 -10.56
CA SER A 453 -3.15 7.17 -11.88
C SER A 453 -3.80 6.27 -12.92
N LEU A 454 -3.76 4.95 -12.73
CA LEU A 454 -4.27 3.99 -13.70
C LEU A 454 -5.79 4.09 -13.92
N THR A 455 -6.54 4.52 -12.89
CA THR A 455 -7.98 4.77 -13.00
C THR A 455 -8.31 5.80 -14.08
N ASP A 456 -7.51 6.86 -14.17
CA ASP A 456 -7.61 7.92 -15.17
C ASP A 456 -7.11 7.41 -16.52
N ARG A 457 -5.88 6.87 -16.54
CA ARG A 457 -5.20 6.49 -17.79
C ARG A 457 -6.04 5.55 -18.65
N PHE A 458 -6.58 4.47 -18.06
CA PHE A 458 -7.42 3.54 -18.82
C PHE A 458 -8.72 4.19 -19.28
N CYS A 459 -9.40 4.93 -18.39
CA CYS A 459 -10.63 5.62 -18.75
C CYS A 459 -10.42 6.61 -19.90
N ARG A 460 -9.31 7.37 -19.88
CA ARG A 460 -8.95 8.34 -20.92
C ARG A 460 -8.66 7.67 -22.26
N LEU A 461 -7.83 6.62 -22.30
CA LEU A 461 -7.55 5.86 -23.53
C LEU A 461 -8.82 5.17 -24.09
N ASP A 462 -9.72 4.76 -23.20
CA ASP A 462 -11.00 4.16 -23.59
C ASP A 462 -11.97 5.23 -24.11
N TYR A 463 -12.00 6.41 -23.51
CA TYR A 463 -12.73 7.59 -23.99
C TYR A 463 -12.25 8.01 -25.39
N GLU A 464 -10.94 8.07 -25.63
CA GLU A 464 -10.38 8.43 -26.94
C GLU A 464 -10.83 7.47 -28.06
N LYS A 465 -11.04 6.19 -27.74
CA LYS A 465 -11.42 5.15 -28.71
C LYS A 465 -12.93 4.91 -28.82
N PHE A 466 -13.70 5.11 -27.76
CA PHE A 466 -15.14 4.80 -27.72
C PHE A 466 -16.04 6.02 -27.46
N GLY A 467 -15.47 7.18 -27.14
CA GLY A 467 -16.19 8.39 -26.76
C GLY A 467 -16.72 8.35 -25.32
N ALA A 468 -17.61 9.30 -25.02
CA ALA A 468 -18.31 9.40 -23.74
C ALA A 468 -19.41 8.33 -23.65
N ILE A 469 -19.21 7.33 -22.79
CA ILE A 469 -20.18 6.29 -22.50
C ILE A 469 -20.71 6.50 -21.08
N PRO A 470 -22.03 6.66 -20.90
CA PRO A 470 -22.65 6.93 -19.61
C PRO A 470 -22.21 5.96 -18.51
N ASP A 471 -21.85 6.49 -17.34
CA ASP A 471 -21.41 5.76 -16.14
C ASP A 471 -20.15 4.90 -16.31
N ILE A 472 -19.48 4.98 -17.47
CA ILE A 472 -18.27 4.22 -17.79
C ILE A 472 -17.11 5.17 -18.06
N THR A 473 -17.06 5.80 -19.24
CA THR A 473 -15.94 6.68 -19.62
C THR A 473 -16.25 8.17 -19.41
N ASP A 474 -17.52 8.55 -19.34
CA ASP A 474 -17.96 9.94 -19.19
C ASP A 474 -17.57 10.58 -17.85
N LYS A 475 -17.52 9.78 -16.78
CA LYS A 475 -17.11 10.20 -15.44
C LYS A 475 -15.60 10.43 -15.30
N GLY A 476 -14.81 10.00 -16.29
CA GLY A 476 -13.36 10.28 -16.36
C GLY A 476 -12.48 9.40 -15.48
N TYR A 477 -13.00 8.32 -14.88
CA TYR A 477 -12.24 7.36 -14.09
C TYR A 477 -12.92 5.99 -14.04
N TYR A 478 -12.15 4.94 -13.73
CA TYR A 478 -12.67 3.59 -13.48
C TYR A 478 -12.66 3.20 -12.01
N GLN A 479 -13.69 2.48 -11.55
CA GLN A 479 -13.74 2.00 -10.19
C GLN A 479 -12.59 1.05 -9.86
N ASN A 480 -12.01 1.23 -8.67
CA ASN A 480 -10.85 0.46 -8.26
C ASN A 480 -11.23 -1.02 -8.05
N SER A 481 -10.66 -1.92 -8.85
CA SER A 481 -10.82 -3.38 -8.75
C SER A 481 -12.28 -3.85 -8.64
N PHE A 482 -12.69 -4.24 -7.42
CA PHE A 482 -14.00 -4.79 -7.08
C PHE A 482 -14.86 -3.82 -6.24
N HIS A 483 -14.34 -2.63 -5.96
CA HIS A 483 -14.98 -1.68 -5.06
C HIS A 483 -16.36 -1.28 -5.59
N TYR A 484 -17.28 -1.13 -4.65
CA TYR A 484 -18.60 -0.55 -4.92
C TYR A 484 -18.45 0.85 -5.54
N ASP A 485 -19.36 1.24 -6.43
CA ASP A 485 -19.31 2.57 -7.03
C ASP A 485 -19.40 3.66 -5.95
N VAL A 486 -18.36 4.48 -5.86
CA VAL A 486 -18.20 5.51 -4.83
C VAL A 486 -19.30 6.56 -4.80
N ARG A 487 -20.07 6.67 -5.89
CA ARG A 487 -21.21 7.60 -6.05
C ARG A 487 -22.49 7.12 -5.37
N LYS A 488 -22.53 5.87 -4.89
CA LYS A 488 -23.74 5.24 -4.34
C LYS A 488 -23.82 5.44 -2.82
N ASP A 489 -25.01 5.77 -2.33
CA ASP A 489 -25.31 5.92 -0.90
C ASP A 489 -25.62 4.55 -0.28
N VAL A 490 -24.60 3.89 0.28
CA VAL A 490 -24.69 2.61 1.00
C VAL A 490 -24.09 2.74 2.39
N THR A 491 -24.55 1.93 3.34
CA THR A 491 -23.94 1.85 4.67
C THR A 491 -22.59 1.12 4.64
N PRO A 492 -21.71 1.31 5.65
CA PRO A 492 -20.46 0.55 5.75
C PRO A 492 -20.71 -0.97 5.76
N PHE A 493 -21.80 -1.40 6.42
CA PHE A 493 -22.19 -2.79 6.53
C PHE A 493 -22.57 -3.39 5.19
N GLU A 494 -23.45 -2.73 4.42
CA GLU A 494 -23.86 -3.18 3.09
C GLU A 494 -22.67 -3.25 2.12
N LYS A 495 -21.76 -2.26 2.19
CA LYS A 495 -20.56 -2.24 1.35
C LYS A 495 -19.61 -3.39 1.71
N ILE A 496 -19.37 -3.64 3.00
CA ILE A 496 -18.57 -4.78 3.47
C ILE A 496 -19.22 -6.08 2.99
N ASP A 497 -20.53 -6.23 3.14
CA ASP A 497 -21.23 -7.46 2.77
C ASP A 497 -21.18 -7.72 1.27
N PHE A 498 -21.29 -6.68 0.46
CA PHE A 498 -21.14 -6.79 -0.99
C PHE A 498 -19.72 -7.19 -1.38
N GLU A 499 -18.70 -6.58 -0.78
CA GLU A 499 -17.32 -6.72 -1.23
C GLU A 499 -16.61 -7.96 -0.66
N GLN A 500 -17.06 -8.53 0.46
CA GLN A 500 -16.37 -9.59 1.22
C GLN A 500 -15.99 -10.84 0.40
N VAL A 501 -16.71 -11.11 -0.69
CA VAL A 501 -16.52 -12.33 -1.50
C VAL A 501 -15.33 -12.24 -2.47
N TYR A 502 -14.93 -11.03 -2.88
CA TYR A 502 -13.91 -10.86 -3.92
C TYR A 502 -12.49 -11.23 -3.47
N PRO A 503 -12.02 -10.92 -2.25
CA PRO A 503 -10.69 -11.31 -1.78
C PRO A 503 -10.39 -12.81 -1.83
N HIS A 504 -11.42 -13.67 -1.77
CA HIS A 504 -11.25 -15.12 -1.94
C HIS A 504 -10.66 -15.48 -3.32
N TYR A 505 -11.07 -14.76 -4.36
CA TYR A 505 -10.56 -14.96 -5.73
C TYR A 505 -9.37 -14.03 -6.05
N ALA A 506 -9.29 -12.88 -5.40
CA ALA A 506 -8.24 -11.86 -5.61
C ALA A 506 -7.25 -11.76 -4.42
N SER A 507 -6.81 -12.91 -3.89
CA SER A 507 -6.03 -12.98 -2.65
C SER A 507 -4.60 -12.42 -2.74
N GLY A 508 -4.08 -12.17 -3.95
CA GLY A 508 -2.76 -11.56 -4.16
C GLY A 508 -2.69 -10.08 -3.75
N GLY A 509 -3.84 -9.43 -3.62
CA GLY A 509 -3.94 -8.14 -2.96
C GLY A 509 -5.33 -7.55 -3.04
N TYR A 510 -5.78 -6.98 -1.92
CA TYR A 510 -7.13 -6.49 -1.72
C TYR A 510 -7.15 -5.53 -0.52
N ILE A 511 -8.15 -4.66 -0.47
CA ILE A 511 -8.47 -3.83 0.70
C ILE A 511 -9.91 -3.36 0.56
N HIS A 512 -10.59 -3.14 1.67
CA HIS A 512 -11.91 -2.50 1.71
C HIS A 512 -11.78 -1.09 2.27
N TYR A 513 -12.63 -0.17 1.81
CA TYR A 513 -12.73 1.17 2.39
C TYR A 513 -14.17 1.50 2.72
N CYS A 514 -14.34 2.21 3.82
CA CYS A 514 -15.58 2.88 4.15
C CYS A 514 -15.32 4.38 4.32
N GLU A 515 -16.20 5.19 3.73
CA GLU A 515 -16.20 6.63 3.81
C GLU A 515 -17.07 7.08 4.99
N TYR A 516 -16.49 7.82 5.91
CA TYR A 516 -17.15 8.29 7.11
C TYR A 516 -17.23 9.82 7.11
N PRO A 517 -18.28 10.42 7.70
CA PRO A 517 -18.22 11.82 8.08
C PRO A 517 -17.17 12.01 9.18
N LYS A 518 -16.93 13.26 9.60
CA LYS A 518 -16.10 13.53 10.77
C LYS A 518 -16.69 12.84 12.00
N LEU A 519 -15.88 12.10 12.75
CA LEU A 519 -16.33 11.24 13.85
C LEU A 519 -15.96 11.78 15.25
N ASP A 520 -15.77 13.09 15.43
CA ASP A 520 -15.17 13.75 16.62
C ASP A 520 -15.44 13.11 17.99
N HIS A 521 -16.65 12.59 18.24
CA HIS A 521 -17.01 11.93 19.51
C HIS A 521 -17.65 10.54 19.37
N ASN A 522 -17.74 9.96 18.18
CA ASN A 522 -18.44 8.69 17.96
C ASN A 522 -17.49 7.52 17.71
N LYS A 523 -16.57 7.31 18.65
CA LYS A 523 -15.63 6.18 18.60
C LYS A 523 -16.34 4.82 18.53
N LYS A 524 -17.50 4.70 19.18
CA LYS A 524 -18.30 3.48 19.19
C LYS A 524 -18.88 3.13 17.83
N ALA A 525 -19.22 4.10 16.99
CA ALA A 525 -19.64 3.82 15.62
C ALA A 525 -18.51 3.22 14.78
N LEU A 526 -17.29 3.78 14.85
CA LEU A 526 -16.14 3.21 14.15
C LEU A 526 -15.81 1.81 14.69
N GLU A 527 -15.83 1.64 16.01
CA GLU A 527 -15.63 0.33 16.65
C GLU A 527 -16.65 -0.70 16.16
N ALA A 528 -17.93 -0.32 16.02
CA ALA A 528 -18.96 -1.23 15.54
C ALA A 528 -18.71 -1.71 14.11
N VAL A 529 -18.18 -0.86 13.23
CA VAL A 529 -17.82 -1.28 11.86
C VAL A 529 -16.55 -2.15 11.88
N TRP A 530 -15.54 -1.81 12.68
CA TRP A 530 -14.36 -2.66 12.86
C TRP A 530 -14.74 -4.05 13.37
N ASP A 531 -15.64 -4.12 14.37
CA ASP A 531 -16.12 -5.37 14.94
C ASP A 531 -16.94 -6.18 13.93
N TYR A 532 -17.83 -5.52 13.18
CA TYR A 532 -18.59 -6.16 12.10
C TYR A 532 -17.69 -6.72 10.99
N SER A 533 -16.57 -6.06 10.73
CA SER A 533 -15.65 -6.47 9.68
C SER A 533 -14.88 -7.75 10.00
N TYR A 534 -14.78 -8.13 11.29
CA TYR A 534 -13.80 -9.11 11.79
C TYR A 534 -13.85 -10.47 11.10
N ASP A 535 -15.05 -11.03 10.93
CA ASP A 535 -15.28 -12.33 10.27
C ASP A 535 -15.62 -12.19 8.78
N LYS A 536 -15.75 -10.96 8.28
CA LYS A 536 -16.21 -10.65 6.91
C LYS A 536 -15.06 -10.36 5.98
N VAL A 537 -14.18 -9.43 6.36
CA VAL A 537 -13.09 -8.93 5.51
C VAL A 537 -11.76 -8.97 6.25
N SER A 538 -10.69 -9.25 5.51
CA SER A 538 -9.34 -9.33 6.08
C SER A 538 -8.73 -7.95 6.30
N TYR A 539 -8.77 -7.06 5.31
CA TYR A 539 -8.08 -5.76 5.36
C TYR A 539 -9.05 -4.60 5.11
N LEU A 540 -9.24 -3.72 6.10
CA LEU A 540 -10.17 -2.59 6.06
C LEU A 540 -9.46 -1.28 6.41
N GLY A 541 -9.60 -0.28 5.54
CA GLY A 541 -9.17 1.09 5.80
C GLY A 541 -10.34 2.02 6.12
N THR A 542 -10.05 3.03 6.92
CA THR A 542 -11.00 4.05 7.35
C THR A 542 -10.71 5.36 6.63
N ASN A 543 -11.73 5.95 5.98
CA ASN A 543 -11.63 7.27 5.36
C ASN A 543 -12.49 8.28 6.14
N ILE A 544 -11.84 9.19 6.85
CA ILE A 544 -12.47 10.25 7.63
C ILE A 544 -11.89 11.59 7.16
N PRO A 545 -12.71 12.65 7.01
CA PRO A 545 -12.19 13.97 6.71
C PRO A 545 -11.43 14.53 7.91
N ILE A 546 -10.15 14.81 7.70
CA ILE A 546 -9.19 15.29 8.71
C ILE A 546 -8.46 16.55 8.25
N ASP A 547 -9.09 17.32 7.34
CA ASP A 547 -8.45 18.50 6.76
C ASP A 547 -8.43 19.65 7.77
N ARG A 548 -7.42 20.52 7.67
CA ARG A 548 -7.22 21.64 8.58
C ARG A 548 -6.89 22.94 7.85
N CYS A 549 -7.52 24.03 8.27
CA CYS A 549 -7.19 25.39 7.82
C CYS A 549 -6.48 26.15 8.95
N TYR A 550 -5.24 26.59 8.73
CA TYR A 550 -4.47 27.30 9.76
C TYR A 550 -4.83 28.78 9.90
N ILE A 551 -5.61 29.33 8.96
CA ILE A 551 -6.06 30.73 9.01
C ILE A 551 -7.26 30.90 9.94
N CYS A 552 -8.18 29.94 9.94
CA CYS A 552 -9.45 30.04 10.68
C CYS A 552 -9.70 28.88 11.65
N ASP A 553 -8.70 28.02 11.85
CA ASP A 553 -8.73 26.84 12.72
C ASP A 553 -9.85 25.82 12.41
N TYR A 554 -10.40 25.86 11.19
CA TYR A 554 -11.38 24.87 10.76
C TYR A 554 -10.73 23.48 10.66
N GLU A 555 -11.37 22.47 11.24
CA GLU A 555 -11.02 21.06 11.13
C GLU A 555 -12.24 20.25 10.65
N GLY A 556 -12.12 19.58 9.51
CA GLY A 556 -13.22 18.80 8.95
C GLY A 556 -13.05 18.47 7.49
N ASP A 557 -14.15 18.36 6.75
CA ASP A 557 -14.11 18.11 5.30
C ASP A 557 -14.01 19.45 4.57
N PHE A 558 -13.01 19.59 3.70
CA PHE A 558 -12.92 20.73 2.81
C PHE A 558 -13.89 20.57 1.64
N GLU A 559 -14.39 21.70 1.13
CA GLU A 559 -15.20 21.72 -0.08
C GLU A 559 -14.33 21.35 -1.28
N THR A 560 -14.83 20.41 -2.08
CA THR A 560 -14.21 20.06 -3.36
C THR A 560 -14.49 21.15 -4.39
N THR A 561 -13.49 21.41 -5.22
CA THR A 561 -13.56 22.31 -6.38
C THR A 561 -13.13 21.55 -7.62
N GLU A 562 -13.33 22.13 -8.81
CA GLU A 562 -12.97 21.48 -10.08
C GLU A 562 -11.50 21.02 -10.12
N THR A 563 -10.59 21.78 -9.50
CA THR A 563 -9.15 21.54 -9.57
C THR A 563 -8.47 21.37 -8.21
N GLY A 564 -9.21 21.28 -7.11
CA GLY A 564 -8.61 21.21 -5.77
C GLY A 564 -9.62 21.27 -4.62
N TYR A 565 -9.22 21.85 -3.49
CA TYR A 565 -10.01 21.90 -2.25
C TYR A 565 -10.02 23.32 -1.67
N ARG A 566 -11.09 23.70 -0.96
CA ARG A 566 -11.17 24.97 -0.23
C ARG A 566 -11.76 24.80 1.15
N CYS A 567 -11.31 25.62 2.09
CA CYS A 567 -11.89 25.69 3.42
C CYS A 567 -13.35 26.20 3.32
N PRO A 568 -14.36 25.48 3.83
CA PRO A 568 -15.77 25.90 3.76
C PRO A 568 -16.06 27.15 4.60
N HIS A 569 -15.22 27.43 5.61
CA HIS A 569 -15.47 28.53 6.54
C HIS A 569 -14.93 29.88 6.04
N CYS A 570 -13.73 29.90 5.46
CA CYS A 570 -13.05 31.14 5.04
C CYS A 570 -12.65 31.17 3.56
N GLY A 571 -12.88 30.09 2.80
CA GLY A 571 -12.49 29.99 1.39
C GLY A 571 -11.00 29.79 1.14
N ASN A 572 -10.18 29.58 2.18
CA ASN A 572 -8.73 29.38 2.02
C ASN A 572 -8.40 28.16 1.14
N GLN A 573 -7.48 28.34 0.20
CA GLN A 573 -6.97 27.32 -0.73
C GLN A 573 -5.44 27.28 -0.77
N ASP A 574 -4.78 28.14 -0.02
CA ASP A 574 -3.33 28.28 -0.07
C ASP A 574 -2.64 27.03 0.53
N PRO A 575 -1.85 26.30 -0.27
CA PRO A 575 -1.17 25.07 0.16
C PRO A 575 -0.24 25.24 1.37
N GLU A 576 0.25 26.44 1.64
CA GLU A 576 1.11 26.72 2.79
C GLU A 576 0.30 26.86 4.10
N THR A 577 -0.99 27.15 3.98
CA THR A 577 -1.85 27.47 5.13
C THR A 577 -3.05 26.52 5.28
N VAL A 578 -3.04 25.40 4.54
CA VAL A 578 -3.99 24.28 4.70
C VAL A 578 -3.27 22.92 4.73
N ASP A 579 -3.82 21.97 5.48
CA ASP A 579 -3.43 20.56 5.43
C ASP A 579 -4.66 19.74 5.02
N VAL A 580 -4.76 19.38 3.75
CA VAL A 580 -5.87 18.58 3.22
C VAL A 580 -5.33 17.19 2.99
N VAL A 581 -5.84 16.19 3.72
CA VAL A 581 -5.32 14.82 3.65
C VAL A 581 -6.41 13.89 3.16
N LYS A 582 -6.21 13.33 1.98
CA LYS A 582 -7.16 12.41 1.34
C LYS A 582 -6.49 11.07 1.06
N ARG A 583 -7.26 9.99 1.10
CA ARG A 583 -6.76 8.69 0.64
C ARG A 583 -6.81 8.66 -0.90
N THR A 584 -5.65 8.74 -1.54
CA THR A 584 -5.55 8.74 -3.01
C THR A 584 -5.87 7.37 -3.58
N CYS A 585 -5.30 6.31 -3.00
CA CYS A 585 -5.60 4.94 -3.39
C CYS A 585 -5.45 3.97 -2.21
N GLY A 586 -4.27 3.38 -2.06
CA GLY A 586 -3.83 2.61 -0.90
C GLY A 586 -3.37 3.50 0.25
N TYR A 587 -2.81 4.67 -0.05
CA TYR A 587 -2.11 5.53 0.89
C TYR A 587 -2.73 6.94 0.95
N LEU A 588 -2.35 7.72 1.96
CA LEU A 588 -2.78 9.11 2.12
C LEU A 588 -1.97 10.04 1.21
N GLY A 589 -2.53 11.15 0.77
CA GLY A 589 -1.80 12.20 0.08
C GLY A 589 -2.34 13.56 0.48
N ASN A 590 -1.55 14.60 0.25
CA ASN A 590 -2.02 15.97 0.39
C ASN A 590 -2.25 16.56 -1.01
N PRO A 591 -3.47 16.47 -1.57
CA PRO A 591 -3.75 16.88 -2.94
C PRO A 591 -3.66 18.39 -3.18
N VAL A 592 -3.62 19.21 -2.13
CA VAL A 592 -3.41 20.66 -2.28
C VAL A 592 -1.92 20.98 -2.44
N GLN A 593 -1.06 20.31 -1.67
CA GLN A 593 0.39 20.43 -1.83
C GLN A 593 0.91 19.70 -3.08
N ARG A 594 0.31 18.55 -3.40
CA ARG A 594 0.71 17.69 -4.52
C ARG A 594 -0.53 17.14 -5.24
N PRO A 595 -0.97 17.81 -6.32
CA PRO A 595 -2.19 17.44 -7.03
C PRO A 595 -2.15 16.00 -7.54
N THR A 596 -3.27 15.29 -7.43
CA THR A 596 -3.48 14.01 -8.10
C THR A 596 -3.85 14.22 -9.57
N ILE A 597 -3.70 13.19 -10.40
CA ILE A 597 -4.25 13.20 -11.76
C ILE A 597 -5.76 13.48 -11.77
N GLU A 598 -6.27 14.07 -12.84
CA GLU A 598 -7.64 14.58 -12.95
C GLU A 598 -8.70 13.51 -12.63
N GLY A 599 -8.64 12.32 -13.25
CA GLY A 599 -9.61 11.26 -12.99
C GLY A 599 -9.61 10.80 -11.52
N ARG A 600 -8.45 10.82 -10.85
CA ARG A 600 -8.37 10.51 -9.41
C ARG A 600 -9.01 11.60 -8.55
N HIS A 601 -8.79 12.87 -8.88
CA HIS A 601 -9.44 13.98 -8.21
C HIS A 601 -10.96 13.88 -8.33
N LYS A 602 -11.48 13.62 -9.55
CA LYS A 602 -12.91 13.39 -9.80
C LYS A 602 -13.46 12.22 -8.98
N GLU A 603 -12.72 11.11 -8.90
CA GLU A 603 -13.12 9.95 -8.09
C GLU A 603 -13.22 10.29 -6.61
N ILE A 604 -12.20 10.97 -6.04
CA ILE A 604 -12.21 11.37 -4.62
C ILE A 604 -13.39 12.32 -4.33
N CYS A 605 -13.64 13.27 -5.22
CA CYS A 605 -14.76 14.22 -5.09
C CYS A 605 -16.13 13.54 -5.16
N ALA A 606 -16.23 12.40 -5.85
CA ALA A 606 -17.46 11.65 -6.04
C ALA A 606 -17.80 10.70 -4.87
N ARG A 607 -16.90 10.54 -3.88
CA ARG A 607 -17.08 9.62 -2.75
C ARG A 607 -18.18 10.08 -1.81
N VAL A 608 -19.29 9.35 -1.81
CA VAL A 608 -20.40 9.54 -0.87
C VAL A 608 -20.03 8.96 0.49
N LYS A 609 -20.36 9.68 1.58
CA LYS A 609 -20.15 9.18 2.96
C LYS A 609 -21.19 8.11 3.28
N HIS A 610 -20.74 6.98 3.81
CA HIS A 610 -21.59 5.82 4.12
C HIS A 610 -22.38 5.96 5.42
N MET A 611 -22.12 7.00 6.22
CA MET A 611 -22.89 7.30 7.41
C MET A 611 -23.51 8.69 7.30
N LYS A 612 -24.82 8.78 7.54
CA LYS A 612 -25.53 10.05 7.57
C LYS A 612 -25.23 10.77 8.88
N VAL A 613 -24.81 12.02 8.79
CA VAL A 613 -24.77 12.92 9.95
C VAL A 613 -26.22 13.12 10.39
N PRO A 614 -26.56 12.97 11.69
CA PRO A 614 -27.89 13.32 12.17
C PRO A 614 -28.21 14.74 11.69
N LYS A 615 -29.34 14.93 11.00
CA LYS A 615 -29.80 16.29 10.70
C LYS A 615 -30.04 16.97 12.05
N SER A 616 -29.27 18.02 12.32
CA SER A 616 -29.42 18.89 13.48
C SER A 616 -30.82 19.49 13.55
#